data_AF-A0A261UKC7-F1
#
_entry.id   AF-A0A261UKC7-F1
#
_cell.length_a   1.000
_cell.length_b   1.000
_cell.length_c   1.000
_cell.angle_alpha   90.00
_cell.angle_beta   90.00
_cell.angle_gamma   90.00
#
_symmetry.space_group_name_H-M   'P 1'
#
loop_
_entity.id
_entity.type
_entity.pdbx_description
1 polymer ?
#
loop_
_entity_poly.entity_id
_entity_poly.type
_entity_poly.pdbx_seq_one_letter_code
_entity_poly.pdbx_strand_id
1 'polypeptide(L)'
;MRLLERPISFRLSDAARKRYEAAAAERGMTLSGYLRARLEIDDQVEDHVSQLRLALLDRDESESGGAAPTPLLLELLLLARKQAAPAELRAVHQELDRLGHAPWTPERPPPATD
;
A
#
# COMPACT_ATOMS: atom_id res chain seq x y z
N MET A 1 21.82 -25.71 -10.53
CA MET A 1 20.83 -25.50 -9.45
C MET A 1 19.53 -25.03 -10.08
N ARG A 2 18.42 -25.79 -9.97
CA ARG A 2 17.07 -25.31 -10.35
C ARG A 2 16.22 -25.30 -9.08
N LEU A 3 16.27 -24.20 -8.32
CA LEU A 3 15.18 -23.88 -7.40
C LEU A 3 14.09 -23.20 -8.21
N LEU A 4 13.20 -23.99 -8.80
CA LEU A 4 11.82 -23.55 -9.01
C LEU A 4 10.99 -24.57 -8.25
N GLU A 5 10.69 -24.16 -7.02
CA GLU A 5 9.96 -24.89 -6.01
C GLU A 5 8.56 -25.27 -6.52
N ARG A 6 7.95 -26.26 -5.87
CA ARG A 6 6.74 -26.96 -6.33
C ARG A 6 5.67 -26.01 -6.90
N PRO A 7 5.07 -26.32 -8.06
CA PRO A 7 4.04 -25.47 -8.66
C PRO A 7 2.82 -25.39 -7.74
N ILE A 8 2.40 -24.17 -7.42
CA ILE A 8 1.18 -23.89 -6.66
C ILE A 8 0.07 -23.55 -7.66
N SER A 9 -1.07 -24.23 -7.54
CA SER A 9 -2.28 -23.91 -8.32
C SER A 9 -3.21 -23.03 -7.48
N PHE A 10 -3.60 -21.89 -8.02
CA PHE A 10 -4.59 -21.00 -7.41
C PHE A 10 -5.69 -20.69 -8.42
N ARG A 11 -6.90 -20.49 -7.92
CA ARG A 11 -8.06 -20.12 -8.73
C ARG A 11 -8.28 -18.62 -8.61
N LEU A 12 -8.33 -17.95 -9.75
CA LEU A 12 -8.71 -16.53 -9.83
C LEU A 12 -10.16 -16.45 -10.29
N SER A 13 -10.89 -15.44 -9.80
CA SER A 13 -12.14 -15.04 -10.43
C SER A 13 -11.86 -14.51 -11.83
N ASP A 14 -12.84 -14.56 -12.73
CA ASP A 14 -12.68 -14.06 -14.09
C ASP A 14 -12.33 -12.57 -14.14
N ALA A 15 -12.88 -11.78 -13.22
CA ALA A 15 -12.56 -10.36 -13.10
C ALA A 15 -11.10 -10.14 -12.68
N ALA A 16 -10.58 -10.93 -11.74
CA ALA A 16 -9.19 -10.84 -11.31
C ALA A 16 -8.23 -11.30 -12.42
N ARG A 17 -8.57 -12.39 -13.10
CA ARG A 17 -7.78 -12.92 -14.23
C ARG A 17 -7.63 -11.90 -15.34
N LYS A 18 -8.73 -11.31 -15.83
CA LYS A 18 -8.69 -10.27 -16.88
C LYS A 18 -7.84 -9.06 -16.47
N ARG A 19 -7.97 -8.61 -15.21
CA ARG A 19 -7.21 -7.46 -14.70
C ARG A 19 -5.71 -7.73 -14.69
N TYR A 20 -5.30 -8.93 -14.27
CA TYR A 20 -3.89 -9.31 -14.21
C TYR A 20 -3.31 -9.67 -15.58
N GLU A 21 -4.10 -10.24 -16.49
CA GLU A 21 -3.69 -10.43 -17.89
C GLU A 21 -3.38 -9.08 -18.56
N ALA A 22 -4.24 -8.08 -18.37
CA ALA A 22 -4.00 -6.73 -18.87
C ALA A 22 -2.72 -6.10 -18.27
N ALA A 23 -2.57 -6.16 -16.94
CA ALA A 23 -1.41 -5.60 -16.26
C ALA A 23 -0.08 -6.32 -16.58
N ALA A 24 -0.15 -7.61 -16.91
CA ALA A 24 0.98 -8.40 -17.40
C ALA A 24 1.36 -8.00 -18.83
N ALA A 25 0.37 -7.84 -19.71
CA ALA A 25 0.56 -7.41 -21.09
C ALA A 25 1.19 -6.00 -21.16
N GLU A 26 0.74 -5.06 -20.33
CA GLU A 26 1.34 -3.71 -20.20
C GLU A 26 2.83 -3.76 -19.86
N ARG A 27 3.28 -4.81 -19.16
CA ARG A 27 4.68 -5.01 -18.73
C ARG A 27 5.46 -5.97 -19.64
N GLY A 28 4.86 -6.45 -20.73
CA GLY A 28 5.47 -7.45 -21.61
C GLY A 28 5.74 -8.80 -20.92
N MET A 29 4.98 -9.13 -19.89
CA MET A 29 5.15 -10.33 -19.06
C MET A 29 4.04 -11.36 -19.30
N THR A 30 4.33 -12.62 -18.98
CA THR A 30 3.28 -13.64 -18.86
C THR A 30 2.48 -13.43 -17.57
N LEU A 31 1.22 -13.88 -17.54
CA LEU A 31 0.38 -13.81 -16.34
C LEU A 31 1.08 -14.43 -15.12
N SER A 32 1.66 -15.62 -15.28
CA SER A 32 2.37 -16.31 -14.20
C SER A 32 3.61 -15.54 -13.72
N GLY A 33 4.36 -14.92 -14.65
CA GLY A 33 5.51 -14.08 -14.31
C GLY A 33 5.11 -12.83 -13.55
N TYR A 34 4.03 -12.17 -14.00
CA TYR A 34 3.45 -11.00 -13.33
C TYR A 34 2.95 -11.34 -11.92
N LEU A 35 2.25 -12.46 -11.76
CA LEU A 35 1.74 -12.89 -10.45
C LEU A 35 2.85 -13.27 -9.48
N ARG A 36 3.92 -13.94 -9.97
CA ARG A 36 5.11 -14.22 -9.14
C ARG A 36 5.75 -12.93 -8.66
N ALA A 37 6.05 -12.01 -9.58
CA ALA A 37 6.66 -10.72 -9.23
C ALA A 37 5.80 -9.96 -8.23
N ARG A 38 4.47 -10.03 -8.37
CA ARG A 38 3.55 -9.39 -7.45
C ARG A 38 3.55 -10.01 -6.06
N LEU A 39 3.59 -11.34 -5.95
CA LEU A 39 3.73 -12.03 -4.65
C LEU A 39 5.05 -11.67 -3.96
N GLU A 40 6.14 -11.63 -4.72
CA GLU A 40 7.45 -11.24 -4.20
C GLU A 40 7.52 -9.75 -3.79
N ILE A 41 6.84 -8.87 -4.53
CA ILE A 41 6.75 -7.44 -4.22
C ILE A 41 5.86 -7.20 -2.99
N ASP A 42 4.75 -7.93 -2.85
CA ASP A 42 3.83 -7.74 -1.73
C ASP A 42 4.55 -8.01 -0.38
N ASP A 43 5.37 -9.05 -0.30
CA ASP A 43 6.23 -9.36 0.85
C ASP A 43 7.23 -8.22 1.14
N GLN A 44 7.90 -7.68 0.10
CA GLN A 44 8.85 -6.56 0.25
C GLN A 44 8.19 -5.27 0.74
N VAL A 45 6.95 -5.01 0.32
CA VAL A 45 6.21 -3.82 0.77
C VAL A 45 5.80 -3.97 2.23
N GLU A 46 5.45 -5.17 2.71
CA GLU A 46 5.13 -5.42 4.12
C GLU A 46 6.35 -5.21 5.03
N ASP A 47 7.52 -5.70 4.59
CA ASP A 47 8.79 -5.48 5.28
C ASP A 47 9.15 -3.98 5.35
N HIS A 48 9.02 -3.24 4.24
CA HIS A 48 9.27 -1.80 4.24
C HIS A 48 8.29 -1.01 5.12
N VAL A 49 7.00 -1.35 5.11
CA VAL A 49 6.01 -0.73 6.00
C VAL A 49 6.38 -0.97 7.46
N SER A 50 6.86 -2.18 7.81
CA SER A 50 7.29 -2.52 9.16
C SER A 50 8.51 -1.70 9.59
N GLN A 51 9.50 -1.52 8.71
CA GLN A 51 10.68 -0.68 8.97
C GLN A 51 10.31 0.79 9.16
N LEU A 52 9.43 1.35 8.33
CA LEU A 52 8.97 2.73 8.45
C LEU A 52 8.18 2.97 9.75
N ARG A 53 7.39 1.99 10.20
CA ARG A 53 6.70 2.05 11.50
C ARG A 53 7.68 2.05 12.68
N LEU A 54 8.72 1.23 12.62
CA LEU A 54 9.77 1.23 13.64
C LEU A 54 10.52 2.56 13.68
N ALA A 55 10.88 3.11 12.51
CA ALA A 55 11.53 4.42 12.41
C ALA A 55 10.64 5.59 12.91
N LEU A 56 9.31 5.48 12.77
CA LEU A 56 8.36 6.43 13.35
C LEU A 56 8.31 6.33 14.89
N LEU A 57 8.35 5.11 15.44
CA LEU A 57 8.25 4.86 16.88
C LEU A 57 9.54 5.17 17.63
N ASP A 58 10.70 4.99 16.99
CA ASP A 58 12.04 5.26 17.57
C ASP A 58 12.38 6.75 17.62
N ARG A 59 11.50 7.61 17.06
CA ARG A 59 11.72 9.05 17.06
C ARG A 59 11.26 9.65 18.39
N ASP A 60 12.21 9.92 19.28
CA ASP A 60 11.96 10.60 20.55
C ASP A 60 11.30 11.98 20.36
N GLU A 61 10.36 12.34 21.24
CA GLU A 61 9.70 13.65 21.26
C GLU A 61 10.69 14.83 21.37
N SER A 62 11.94 14.58 21.78
CA SER A 62 13.01 15.58 21.85
C SER A 62 13.51 16.11 20.49
N GLU A 63 13.15 15.48 19.37
CA GLU A 63 13.39 16.01 18.02
C GLU A 63 12.26 16.93 17.51
N SER A 64 11.35 17.41 18.38
CA SER A 64 10.28 18.36 18.02
C SER A 64 10.77 19.76 17.59
N GLY A 65 12.04 19.89 17.19
CA GLY A 65 12.62 21.07 16.57
C GLY A 65 12.38 21.12 15.06
N GLY A 66 11.11 21.17 14.65
CA GLY A 66 10.70 21.90 13.44
C GLY A 66 10.63 21.17 12.08
N ALA A 67 11.11 19.94 11.94
CA ALA A 67 10.97 19.20 10.66
C ALA A 67 9.93 18.08 10.79
N ALA A 68 8.67 18.39 10.42
CA ALA A 68 7.60 17.40 10.32
C ALA A 68 8.06 16.19 9.48
N PRO A 69 7.68 14.94 9.82
CA PRO A 69 8.13 13.72 9.15
C PRO A 69 7.52 13.52 7.75
N THR A 70 7.39 14.60 6.96
CA THR A 70 6.71 14.63 5.67
C THR A 70 7.23 13.58 4.68
N PRO A 71 8.55 13.35 4.50
CA PRO A 71 9.03 12.32 3.57
C PRO A 71 8.65 10.89 4.01
N LEU A 72 8.81 10.61 5.31
CA LEU A 72 8.53 9.30 5.91
C LEU A 72 7.03 8.96 5.86
N LEU A 73 6.17 9.95 6.17
CA LEU A 73 4.71 9.81 6.10
C LEU A 73 4.23 9.68 4.65
N LEU A 74 4.85 10.41 3.71
CA LEU A 74 4.54 10.26 2.29
C LEU A 74 4.93 8.88 1.77
N GLU A 75 6.08 8.36 2.17
CA GLU A 75 6.53 7.03 1.77
C GLU A 75 5.60 5.94 2.33
N LEU A 76 5.22 6.04 3.61
CA LEU A 76 4.26 5.15 4.23
C LEU A 76 2.88 5.21 3.53
N LEU A 77 2.40 6.40 3.17
CA LEU A 77 1.15 6.59 2.43
C LEU A 77 1.19 5.93 1.05
N LEU A 78 2.29 6.10 0.32
CA LEU A 78 2.46 5.53 -1.03
C LEU A 78 2.53 4.00 -1.00
N LEU A 79 3.18 3.41 0.01
CA LEU A 79 3.24 1.95 0.20
C LEU A 79 1.90 1.38 0.67
N ALA A 80 1.24 2.01 1.65
CA ALA A 80 -0.08 1.60 2.12
C ALA A 80 -1.13 1.60 0.98
N ARG A 81 -1.07 2.59 0.09
CA ARG A 81 -1.96 2.67 -1.08
C ARG A 81 -1.71 1.56 -2.12
N LYS A 82 -0.53 0.94 -2.15
CA LYS A 82 -0.26 -0.22 -3.02
C LYS A 82 -0.86 -1.51 -2.48
N GLN A 83 -0.96 -1.65 -1.15
CA GLN A 83 -1.46 -2.87 -0.49
C GLN A 83 -2.97 -2.83 -0.24
N ALA A 84 -3.54 -1.65 0.04
CA ALA A 84 -4.92 -1.55 0.50
C ALA A 84 -5.93 -1.99 -0.57
N ALA A 85 -6.78 -2.97 -0.24
CA ALA A 85 -7.94 -3.31 -1.04
C ALA A 85 -9.01 -2.20 -0.94
N PRO A 86 -9.82 -1.96 -1.99
CA PRO A 86 -10.88 -0.95 -1.93
C PRO A 86 -11.89 -1.14 -0.78
N ALA A 87 -12.04 -2.37 -0.28
CA ALA A 87 -12.88 -2.68 0.87
C ALA A 87 -12.31 -2.16 2.19
N GLU A 88 -10.99 -2.15 2.34
CA GLU A 88 -10.27 -1.71 3.55
C GLU A 88 -10.34 -0.19 3.71
N LEU A 89 -10.42 0.55 2.61
CA LEU A 89 -10.61 2.01 2.63
C LEU A 89 -11.89 2.43 3.39
N ARG A 90 -12.97 1.65 3.27
CA ARG A 90 -14.22 1.93 4.00
C ARG A 90 -14.05 1.73 5.51
N ALA A 91 -13.32 0.68 5.92
CA ALA A 91 -13.03 0.44 7.33
C ALA A 91 -12.15 1.56 7.91
N VAL A 92 -11.16 2.04 7.15
CA VAL A 92 -10.34 3.19 7.54
C VAL A 92 -11.19 4.45 7.70
N HIS A 93 -12.10 4.74 6.78
CA HIS A 93 -12.98 5.91 6.91
C HIS A 93 -13.87 5.84 8.17
N GLN A 94 -14.43 4.66 8.48
CA GLN A 94 -15.21 4.46 9.70
C GLN A 94 -14.38 4.67 10.96
N GLU A 95 -13.12 4.24 10.95
CA GLU A 95 -12.21 4.42 12.08
C GLU A 95 -11.78 5.88 12.24
N LEU A 96 -11.56 6.61 11.13
CA LEU A 96 -11.32 8.05 11.17
C LEU A 96 -12.53 8.81 11.75
N ASP A 97 -13.74 8.48 11.31
CA ASP A 97 -14.97 9.05 11.86
C ASP A 97 -15.10 8.76 13.37
N ARG A 98 -14.77 7.53 13.81
CA ARG A 98 -14.74 7.13 15.23
C ARG A 98 -13.76 7.98 16.05
N LEU A 99 -12.63 8.34 15.46
CA LEU A 99 -11.60 9.19 16.08
C LEU A 99 -11.91 10.70 15.94
N GLY A 100 -13.03 11.06 15.30
CA GLY A 100 -13.43 12.46 15.10
C GLY A 100 -12.67 13.17 13.97
N HIS A 101 -12.01 12.41 13.08
CA HIS A 101 -11.31 12.94 11.93
C HIS A 101 -12.14 12.75 10.66
N ALA A 102 -12.35 13.82 9.90
CA ALA A 102 -12.99 13.70 8.60
C ALA A 102 -12.06 12.98 7.61
N PRO A 103 -12.55 11.97 6.87
CA PRO A 103 -11.79 11.36 5.78
C PRO A 103 -11.36 12.42 4.77
N TRP A 104 -10.10 12.33 4.33
CA TRP A 104 -9.61 13.20 3.26
C TRP A 104 -10.26 12.78 1.93
N THR A 105 -10.89 13.75 1.24
CA THR A 105 -11.40 13.56 -0.12
C THR A 105 -10.70 14.54 -1.06
N PRO A 106 -10.31 14.12 -2.27
CA PRO A 106 -9.60 14.99 -3.22
C PRO A 106 -10.42 16.20 -3.67
N GLU A 107 -11.74 16.16 -3.51
CA GLU A 107 -12.66 17.23 -3.92
C GLU A 107 -12.96 18.27 -2.83
N ARG A 108 -12.41 18.13 -1.61
CA ARG A 108 -12.63 19.11 -0.53
C ARG A 108 -11.49 20.15 -0.55
N PRO A 109 -11.75 21.39 -1.01
CA PRO A 109 -10.78 22.47 -0.82
C PRO A 109 -10.58 22.67 0.68
N PRO A 110 -9.36 23.02 1.15
CA PRO A 110 -9.18 23.41 2.54
C PRO A 110 -10.14 24.57 2.87
N PRO A 111 -10.71 24.62 4.09
CA PRO A 111 -11.49 25.77 4.51
C PRO A 111 -10.60 27.01 4.41
N ALA A 112 -11.11 28.05 3.76
CA ALA A 112 -10.42 29.33 3.68
C ALA A 112 -10.12 29.82 5.10
N THR A 113 -8.84 29.92 5.45
CA THR A 113 -8.38 30.67 6.62
C THR A 113 -8.65 32.16 6.36
N ASP A 114 -9.54 32.74 7.18
CA ASP A 114 -9.63 34.19 7.42
C ASP A 114 -8.36 34.69 8.14
#